data_AF-A0A087V589-F1
#
_entry.id   AF-A0A087V589-F1
#
_cell.length_a   1.000
_cell.length_b   1.000
_cell.length_c   1.000
_cell.angle_alpha   90.00
_cell.angle_beta   90.00
_cell.angle_gamma   90.00
#
_symmetry.space_group_name_H-M   'P 1'
#
loop_
_entity.id
_entity.type
_entity.pdbx_description
1 polymer ?
#
loop_
_entity_poly.entity_id
_entity_poly.type
_entity_poly.pdbx_seq_one_letter_code
_entity_poly.pdbx_strand_id
1 'polypeptide(L)'
;MKVFIILGISAAIAFTAVFFSFLQIGKDILFEEIEDNCITEAIQKGSSLVDYATHYTLKRNIQGRGIATPTLLLAFSKFPEQESQDISQAAERMEMSIQVLKQKVCQKHKRSLHPTDLLSADLLTMIANISGCLPYMLPPKCPSNCLANKYRLINGACNNRDHPRWGASNTALARWLPPAYEDGLSQPRGWDPSVRYNGVQLPLVREVTRKIIYTSNEAVTEDNLYSDIIMVWGQYIDHDIAFTPQSTSRTTFLTGIECQTTCEKQNPCFPIKVTTNDTLSAGMDCLPFYRSSPVCGTGGHGILFGNLSVLNPRQQINGLTSFLDASTVYGSTPAIENKLRNLTSKEGLLKVNNKYYDNHREYLPFTDRIPSPCAQDSNASEGERIECFMAGDSRSSEVTSLAAMHTLWLREHNRLARALKNINSHWTAETVYQEARKIVGALHQVGCLFAYL
;
A
#
# COMPACT_ATOMS: atom_id res chain seq x y z
N MET A 1 64.00 -47.00 24.95
CA MET A 1 64.09 -45.67 24.33
C MET A 1 63.34 -45.51 23.00
N LYS A 2 63.24 -46.52 22.11
CA LYS A 2 62.53 -46.38 20.82
C LYS A 2 61.00 -46.25 20.91
N VAL A 3 60.36 -46.85 21.93
CA VAL A 3 58.89 -46.83 22.10
C VAL A 3 58.36 -45.46 22.56
N PHE A 4 59.11 -44.75 23.41
CA PHE A 4 58.72 -43.41 23.90
C PHE A 4 58.81 -42.32 22.82
N ILE A 5 59.72 -42.46 21.86
CA ILE A 5 59.84 -41.52 20.73
C ILE A 5 58.63 -41.66 19.79
N ILE A 6 58.19 -42.89 19.50
CA ILE A 6 57.04 -43.15 18.62
C ILE A 6 55.72 -42.68 19.26
N LEU A 7 55.54 -42.90 20.57
CA LEU A 7 54.40 -42.39 21.33
C LEU A 7 54.39 -40.85 21.41
N GLY A 8 55.55 -40.22 21.61
CA GLY A 8 55.68 -38.76 21.62
C GLY A 8 55.37 -38.12 20.27
N ILE A 9 55.81 -38.71 19.16
CA ILE A 9 55.50 -38.23 17.81
C ILE A 9 54.01 -38.43 17.48
N SER A 10 53.42 -39.55 17.87
CA SER A 10 51.99 -39.83 17.64
C SER A 10 51.09 -38.89 18.46
N ALA A 11 51.46 -38.61 19.71
CA ALA A 11 50.76 -37.65 20.56
C ALA A 11 50.90 -36.21 20.03
N ALA A 12 52.07 -35.81 19.54
CA ALA A 12 52.28 -34.48 18.94
C ALA A 12 51.47 -34.29 17.64
N ILE A 13 51.38 -35.31 16.78
CA ILE A 13 50.56 -35.26 15.55
C ILE A 13 49.06 -35.23 15.87
N ALA A 14 48.61 -36.00 16.87
CA ALA A 14 47.22 -35.95 17.32
C ALA A 14 46.86 -34.60 17.94
N PHE A 15 47.77 -34.01 18.74
CA PHE A 15 47.55 -32.72 19.38
C PHE A 15 47.52 -31.58 18.35
N THR A 16 48.39 -31.61 17.33
CA THR A 16 48.33 -30.61 16.24
C THR A 16 47.07 -30.78 15.41
N ALA A 17 46.66 -32.00 15.04
CA ALA A 17 45.43 -32.23 14.29
C ALA A 17 44.16 -31.73 15.04
N VAL A 18 44.07 -31.99 16.34
CA VAL A 18 42.96 -31.52 17.18
C VAL A 18 43.02 -30.00 17.34
N PHE A 19 44.19 -29.42 17.63
CA PHE A 19 44.35 -27.98 17.79
C PHE A 19 44.06 -27.19 16.50
N PHE A 20 44.51 -27.69 15.34
CA PHE A 20 44.16 -27.11 14.04
C PHE A 20 42.66 -27.24 13.75
N SER A 21 42.02 -28.34 14.13
CA SER A 21 40.57 -28.50 13.99
C SER A 21 39.79 -27.49 14.85
N PHE A 22 40.23 -27.25 16.09
CA PHE A 22 39.63 -26.22 16.95
C PHE A 22 39.85 -24.79 16.46
N LEU A 23 41.03 -24.48 15.92
CA LEU A 23 41.31 -23.19 15.28
C LEU A 23 40.49 -22.97 14.00
N GLN A 24 40.27 -24.03 13.23
CA GLN A 24 39.42 -24.01 12.03
C GLN A 24 37.97 -23.73 12.43
N ILE A 25 37.43 -24.48 13.40
CA ILE A 25 36.08 -24.28 13.94
C ILE A 25 35.91 -22.87 14.51
N GLY A 26 36.87 -22.36 15.28
CA GLY A 26 36.81 -21.01 15.85
C GLY A 26 36.87 -19.90 14.79
N LYS A 27 37.61 -20.11 13.69
CA LYS A 27 37.58 -19.21 12.53
C LYS A 27 36.25 -19.29 11.80
N ASP A 28 35.74 -20.49 11.53
CA ASP A 28 34.50 -20.69 10.80
C ASP A 28 33.31 -20.06 11.55
N ILE A 29 33.25 -20.21 12.88
CA ILE A 29 32.23 -19.55 13.74
C ILE A 29 32.37 -18.02 13.69
N LEU A 30 33.58 -17.48 13.79
CA LEU A 30 33.81 -16.02 13.74
C LEU A 30 33.46 -15.44 12.36
N PHE A 31 33.77 -16.17 11.28
CA PHE A 31 33.42 -15.76 9.92
C PHE A 31 31.92 -15.80 9.67
N GLU A 32 31.22 -16.80 10.21
CA GLU A 32 29.75 -16.94 10.14
C GLU A 32 29.06 -15.81 10.91
N GLU A 33 29.55 -15.45 12.11
CA GLU A 33 29.02 -14.35 12.92
C GLU A 33 29.25 -12.96 12.28
N ILE A 34 30.41 -12.72 11.67
CA ILE A 34 30.71 -11.46 10.94
C ILE A 34 29.87 -11.35 9.66
N GLU A 35 29.57 -12.46 9.00
CA GLU A 35 28.77 -12.51 7.78
C GLU A 35 27.28 -12.27 8.05
N ASP A 36 26.71 -12.93 9.05
CA ASP A 36 25.34 -12.71 9.50
C ASP A 36 25.13 -11.26 9.93
N ASN A 37 26.15 -10.64 10.54
CA ASN A 37 26.13 -9.21 10.85
C ASN A 37 26.16 -8.33 9.58
N CYS A 38 27.02 -8.64 8.59
CA CYS A 38 27.09 -7.89 7.32
C CYS A 38 25.75 -7.89 6.55
N ILE A 39 25.10 -9.06 6.50
CA ILE A 39 23.81 -9.29 5.83
C ILE A 39 22.69 -8.57 6.59
N THR A 40 22.63 -8.75 7.91
CA THR A 40 21.64 -8.07 8.76
C THR A 40 21.75 -6.56 8.64
N GLU A 41 22.96 -6.00 8.67
CA GLU A 41 23.20 -4.56 8.44
C GLU A 41 22.72 -4.10 7.06
N ALA A 42 22.89 -4.90 6.00
CA ALA A 42 22.44 -4.55 4.65
C ALA A 42 20.90 -4.48 4.59
N ILE A 43 20.23 -5.46 5.21
CA ILE A 43 18.78 -5.52 5.28
C ILE A 43 18.26 -4.32 6.08
N GLN A 44 18.83 -4.06 7.26
CA GLN A 44 18.49 -2.91 8.08
C GLN A 44 18.72 -1.60 7.33
N LYS A 45 19.85 -1.46 6.62
CA LYS A 45 20.14 -0.26 5.83
C LYS A 45 19.08 0.00 4.77
N GLY A 46 18.64 -1.02 4.03
CA GLY A 46 17.57 -0.87 3.06
C GLY A 46 16.24 -0.45 3.69
N SER A 47 15.89 -1.02 4.84
CA SER A 47 14.68 -0.60 5.58
C SER A 47 14.78 0.86 6.05
N SER A 48 15.93 1.26 6.62
CA SER A 48 16.17 2.63 7.07
C SER A 48 16.14 3.66 5.94
N LEU A 49 16.51 3.29 4.71
CA LEU A 49 16.42 4.19 3.55
C LEU A 49 14.96 4.54 3.22
N VAL A 50 14.06 3.55 3.25
CA VAL A 50 12.62 3.76 3.04
C VAL A 50 12.02 4.57 4.19
N ASP A 51 12.39 4.26 5.43
CA ASP A 51 11.90 4.97 6.62
C ASP A 51 12.35 6.44 6.60
N TYR A 52 13.62 6.71 6.25
CA TYR A 52 14.15 8.07 6.11
C TYR A 52 13.40 8.85 5.02
N ALA A 53 13.21 8.25 3.85
CA ALA A 53 12.56 8.87 2.70
C ALA A 53 11.08 9.22 3.00
N THR A 54 10.39 8.33 3.73
CA THR A 54 9.03 8.55 4.22
C THR A 54 8.96 9.64 5.29
N HIS A 55 9.85 9.60 6.29
CA HIS A 55 9.84 10.59 7.37
C HIS A 55 10.17 12.00 6.88
N TYR A 56 11.12 12.12 5.95
CA TYR A 56 11.45 13.39 5.30
C TYR A 56 10.22 14.02 4.64
N THR A 57 9.43 13.19 3.93
CA THR A 57 8.18 13.59 3.29
C THR A 57 7.16 14.13 4.31
N LEU A 58 6.98 13.42 5.43
CA LEU A 58 6.03 13.82 6.49
C LEU A 58 6.41 15.16 7.14
N LYS A 59 7.68 15.33 7.50
CA LYS A 59 8.17 16.55 8.16
C LYS A 59 7.97 17.79 7.29
N ARG A 60 8.19 17.68 5.98
CA ARG A 60 7.99 18.78 5.02
C ARG A 60 6.52 19.14 4.85
N ASN A 61 5.62 18.15 4.78
CA ASN A 61 4.18 18.40 4.72
C ASN A 61 3.66 19.15 5.96
N ILE A 62 4.21 18.86 7.14
CA ILE A 62 3.85 19.56 8.39
C ILE A 62 4.40 21.00 8.42
N GLN A 63 5.58 21.24 7.84
CA GLN A 63 6.21 22.56 7.82
C GLN A 63 5.64 23.50 6.74
N GLY A 64 5.00 22.96 5.70
CA GLY A 64 4.35 23.75 4.65
C GLY A 64 3.01 24.33 5.11
N ARG A 65 3.00 25.52 5.71
CA ARG A 65 1.79 26.30 6.03
C ARG A 65 1.07 26.90 4.79
N GLY A 66 1.35 26.40 3.59
CA GLY A 66 0.88 26.97 2.33
C GLY A 66 -0.40 26.35 1.79
N ILE A 67 -1.02 27.04 0.82
CA ILE A 67 -2.12 26.52 -0.01
C ILE A 67 -1.69 25.18 -0.62
N ALA A 68 -2.58 24.18 -0.59
CA ALA A 68 -2.28 22.86 -1.15
C ALA A 68 -1.98 22.99 -2.65
N THR A 69 -0.79 22.53 -3.08
CA THR A 69 -0.44 22.50 -4.51
C THR A 69 -1.25 21.40 -5.21
N PRO A 70 -1.53 21.51 -6.53
CA PRO A 70 -2.22 20.46 -7.28
C PRO A 70 -1.56 19.07 -7.09
N THR A 71 -0.23 19.03 -7.07
CA THR A 71 0.55 17.81 -6.80
C THR A 71 0.30 17.25 -5.40
N LEU A 72 0.19 18.11 -4.38
CA LEU A 72 -0.08 17.70 -3.01
C LEU A 72 -1.49 17.13 -2.87
N LEU A 73 -2.48 17.77 -3.51
CA LEU A 73 -3.88 17.32 -3.54
C LEU A 73 -4.01 15.95 -4.19
N LEU A 74 -3.43 15.78 -5.38
CA LEU A 74 -3.47 14.51 -6.11
C LEU A 74 -2.82 13.38 -5.32
N ALA A 75 -1.67 13.63 -4.69
CA ALA A 75 -0.95 12.61 -3.93
C ALA A 75 -1.73 12.16 -2.67
N PHE A 76 -2.54 13.01 -2.05
CA PHE A 76 -3.28 12.64 -0.84
C PHE A 76 -4.31 11.54 -1.07
N SER A 77 -5.05 11.63 -2.18
CA SER A 77 -6.00 10.60 -2.61
C SER A 77 -5.35 9.22 -2.83
N LYS A 78 -4.02 9.16 -2.87
CA LYS A 78 -3.26 7.93 -3.13
C LYS A 78 -2.62 7.35 -1.87
N PHE A 79 -2.87 7.95 -0.70
CA PHE A 79 -2.42 7.42 0.58
C PHE A 79 -3.52 6.59 1.28
N PRO A 80 -3.22 5.35 1.67
CA PRO A 80 -4.12 4.56 2.50
C PRO A 80 -4.21 5.09 3.93
N GLU A 81 -5.13 4.51 4.70
CA GLU A 81 -5.10 4.57 6.16
C GLU A 81 -3.83 3.91 6.73
N GLN A 82 -3.55 4.12 8.02
CA GLN A 82 -2.27 3.77 8.65
C GLN A 82 -1.89 2.29 8.56
N GLU A 83 -2.80 1.36 8.84
CA GLU A 83 -2.48 -0.08 8.86
C GLU A 83 -2.14 -0.56 7.43
N SER A 84 -2.92 -0.16 6.44
CA SER A 84 -2.67 -0.44 5.02
C SER A 84 -1.41 0.27 4.49
N GLN A 85 -1.08 1.46 5.04
CA GLN A 85 0.17 2.16 4.79
C GLN A 85 1.37 1.37 5.32
N ASP A 86 1.29 0.86 6.55
CA ASP A 86 2.36 0.08 7.17
C ASP A 86 2.64 -1.21 6.39
N ILE A 87 1.59 -1.87 5.89
CA ILE A 87 1.71 -3.05 5.01
C ILE A 87 2.41 -2.70 3.69
N SER A 88 1.99 -1.61 3.05
CA SER A 88 2.58 -1.14 1.79
C SER A 88 4.06 -0.79 1.95
N GLN A 89 4.41 -0.12 3.06
CA GLN A 89 5.79 0.24 3.38
C GLN A 89 6.66 -0.97 3.72
N ALA A 90 6.10 -2.00 4.37
CA ALA A 90 6.84 -3.24 4.63
C ALA A 90 7.33 -3.87 3.32
N ALA A 91 6.50 -3.88 2.28
CA ALA A 91 6.86 -4.39 0.96
C ALA A 91 7.95 -3.54 0.28
N GLU A 92 7.93 -2.22 0.45
CA GLU A 92 8.98 -1.32 -0.05
C GLU A 92 10.30 -1.51 0.68
N ARG A 93 10.26 -1.64 2.02
CA ARG A 93 11.43 -1.97 2.84
C ARG A 93 12.06 -3.29 2.39
N MET A 94 11.24 -4.31 2.19
CA MET A 94 11.68 -5.61 1.69
C MET A 94 12.35 -5.50 0.31
N GLU A 95 11.74 -4.77 -0.64
CA GLU A 95 12.31 -4.53 -1.97
C GLU A 95 13.67 -3.81 -1.86
N MET A 96 13.76 -2.79 -0.99
CA MET A 96 14.98 -2.00 -0.82
C MET A 96 16.09 -2.75 -0.09
N SER A 97 15.76 -3.51 0.95
CA SER A 97 16.69 -4.40 1.67
C SER A 97 17.36 -5.39 0.74
N ILE A 98 16.62 -6.00 -0.18
CA ILE A 98 17.19 -6.94 -1.15
C ILE A 98 18.06 -6.22 -2.17
N GLN A 99 17.65 -5.05 -2.65
CA GLN A 99 18.46 -4.26 -3.58
C GLN A 99 19.80 -3.83 -2.94
N VAL A 100 19.79 -3.38 -1.68
CA VAL A 100 21.02 -3.04 -0.94
C VAL A 100 21.90 -4.28 -0.74
N LEU A 101 21.29 -5.42 -0.36
CA LEU A 101 22.01 -6.68 -0.18
C LEU A 101 22.73 -7.12 -1.46
N LYS A 102 22.10 -6.99 -2.64
CA LYS A 102 22.72 -7.30 -3.94
C LYS A 102 23.92 -6.39 -4.27
N GLN A 103 23.89 -5.14 -3.83
CA GLN A 103 24.97 -4.17 -4.04
C GLN A 103 26.14 -4.34 -3.05
N LYS A 104 25.89 -4.93 -1.87
CA LYS A 104 26.91 -5.14 -0.83
C LYS A 104 27.66 -6.46 -1.09
N VAL A 105 28.97 -6.45 -0.89
CA VAL A 105 29.84 -7.64 -1.02
C VAL A 105 30.21 -8.11 0.40
N CYS A 106 29.63 -9.22 0.88
CA CYS A 106 29.97 -9.81 2.19
C CYS A 106 31.05 -10.90 2.04
N GLN A 107 31.92 -11.08 3.04
CA GLN A 107 33.25 -11.69 2.89
C GLN A 107 33.31 -13.16 2.38
N LYS A 108 32.26 -13.98 2.58
CA LYS A 108 32.17 -15.34 1.99
C LYS A 108 31.89 -15.31 0.48
N HIS A 109 31.23 -14.25 0.03
CA HIS A 109 30.98 -13.92 -1.36
C HIS A 109 31.87 -12.74 -1.76
N LYS A 110 33.17 -12.97 -2.06
CA LYS A 110 34.02 -11.98 -2.78
C LYS A 110 33.50 -11.65 -4.22
N ARG A 111 32.23 -11.93 -4.50
CA ARG A 111 31.42 -11.54 -5.65
C ARG A 111 30.14 -10.92 -5.10
N SER A 112 29.68 -9.80 -5.67
CA SER A 112 28.31 -9.34 -5.40
C SER A 112 27.33 -10.50 -5.65
N LEU A 113 26.30 -10.65 -4.81
CA LEU A 113 25.23 -11.62 -5.06
C LEU A 113 24.70 -11.37 -6.47
N HIS A 114 24.86 -12.35 -7.35
CA HIS A 114 24.38 -12.24 -8.72
C HIS A 114 22.84 -12.15 -8.68
N PRO A 115 22.18 -11.44 -9.60
CA PRO A 115 20.71 -11.33 -9.61
C PRO A 115 19.96 -12.68 -9.62
N THR A 116 20.67 -13.76 -9.96
CA THR A 116 20.23 -15.16 -10.05
C THR A 116 20.59 -16.03 -8.84
N ASP A 117 21.36 -15.52 -7.87
CA ASP A 117 21.79 -16.30 -6.71
C ASP A 117 20.61 -16.46 -5.73
N LEU A 118 20.26 -17.70 -5.41
CA LEU A 118 19.14 -18.02 -4.54
C LEU A 118 19.49 -17.69 -3.09
N LEU A 119 18.65 -16.95 -2.39
CA LEU A 119 18.81 -16.73 -0.94
C LEU A 119 18.33 -17.99 -0.18
N SER A 120 18.94 -18.29 0.96
CA SER A 120 18.46 -19.37 1.83
C SER A 120 17.09 -19.03 2.43
N ALA A 121 16.32 -20.06 2.80
CA ALA A 121 15.02 -19.89 3.45
C ALA A 121 15.11 -19.06 4.75
N ASP A 122 16.20 -19.23 5.50
CA ASP A 122 16.46 -18.49 6.75
C ASP A 122 16.70 -17.00 6.46
N LEU A 123 17.47 -16.70 5.41
CA LEU A 123 17.72 -15.33 5.00
C LEU A 123 16.46 -14.64 4.49
N LEU A 124 15.60 -15.33 3.73
CA LEU A 124 14.31 -14.80 3.29
C LEU A 124 13.39 -14.52 4.47
N THR A 125 13.39 -15.39 5.47
CA THR A 125 12.63 -15.22 6.71
C THR A 125 13.17 -14.03 7.50
N MET A 126 14.49 -13.87 7.59
CA MET A 126 15.13 -12.71 8.22
C MET A 126 14.76 -11.41 7.50
N ILE A 127 14.83 -11.37 6.17
CA ILE A 127 14.41 -10.22 5.35
C ILE A 127 12.94 -9.90 5.60
N ALA A 128 12.05 -10.90 5.54
CA ALA A 128 10.63 -10.72 5.76
C ALA A 128 10.32 -10.24 7.18
N ASN A 129 11.08 -10.69 8.18
CA ASN A 129 10.93 -10.26 9.57
C ASN A 129 11.40 -8.81 9.77
N ILE A 130 12.62 -8.47 9.34
CA ILE A 130 13.19 -7.13 9.50
C ILE A 130 12.38 -6.08 8.71
N SER A 131 11.91 -6.43 7.52
CA SER A 131 11.07 -5.52 6.70
C SER A 131 9.63 -5.38 7.21
N GLY A 132 9.17 -6.26 8.11
CA GLY A 132 7.78 -6.28 8.60
C GLY A 132 6.79 -7.01 7.69
N CYS A 133 7.26 -7.69 6.63
CA CYS A 133 6.43 -8.44 5.69
C CYS A 133 5.91 -9.78 6.24
N LEU A 134 6.61 -10.38 7.20
CA LEU A 134 6.34 -11.74 7.68
C LEU A 134 4.86 -11.97 8.10
N PRO A 135 4.21 -11.11 8.90
CA PRO A 135 2.81 -11.32 9.29
C PRO A 135 1.85 -11.36 8.10
N TYR A 136 2.14 -10.59 7.06
CA TYR A 136 1.28 -10.45 5.88
C TYR A 136 1.50 -11.56 4.85
N MET A 137 2.64 -12.25 4.90
CA MET A 137 2.94 -13.42 4.08
C MET A 137 2.31 -14.72 4.63
N LEU A 138 1.98 -14.77 5.93
CA LEU A 138 1.35 -15.94 6.56
C LEU A 138 -0.18 -15.97 6.38
N PRO A 139 -0.80 -17.13 6.07
CA PRO A 139 -2.25 -17.25 5.90
C PRO A 139 -3.04 -16.62 7.07
N PRO A 140 -4.14 -15.90 6.81
CA PRO A 140 -4.93 -15.29 7.87
C PRO A 140 -5.59 -16.36 8.72
N LYS A 141 -5.70 -16.10 10.02
CA LYS A 141 -6.42 -16.97 10.96
C LYS A 141 -7.92 -16.69 10.87
N CYS A 142 -8.71 -17.70 10.54
CA CYS A 142 -10.16 -17.59 10.50
C CYS A 142 -10.78 -17.87 11.88
N PRO A 143 -11.40 -16.87 12.53
CA PRO A 143 -12.01 -17.07 13.84
C PRO A 143 -13.26 -17.95 13.73
N SER A 144 -13.37 -18.94 14.63
CA SER A 144 -14.50 -19.86 14.73
C SER A 144 -15.43 -19.51 15.89
N ASN A 145 -15.97 -18.28 15.88
CA ASN A 145 -16.93 -17.82 16.90
C ASN A 145 -18.28 -17.43 16.27
N CYS A 146 -19.30 -17.24 17.09
CA CYS A 146 -20.68 -16.99 16.63
C CYS A 146 -20.78 -15.75 15.72
N LEU A 147 -20.07 -14.66 16.04
CA LEU A 147 -20.09 -13.43 15.24
C LEU A 147 -19.39 -13.65 13.89
N ALA A 148 -18.20 -14.25 13.89
CA ALA A 148 -17.43 -14.54 12.68
C ALA A 148 -18.14 -15.51 11.72
N ASN A 149 -18.97 -16.41 12.24
CA ASN A 149 -19.78 -17.31 11.43
C ASN A 149 -21.00 -16.63 10.79
N LYS A 150 -21.44 -15.49 11.34
CA LYS A 150 -22.66 -14.78 10.92
C LYS A 150 -22.39 -13.54 10.07
N TYR A 151 -21.28 -12.85 10.31
CA TYR A 151 -20.94 -11.57 9.70
C TYR A 151 -19.60 -11.62 8.97
N ARG A 152 -19.43 -10.73 7.98
CA ARG A 152 -18.19 -10.61 7.23
C ARG A 152 -17.10 -10.02 8.12
N LEU A 153 -15.88 -10.57 8.05
CA LEU A 153 -14.72 -9.89 8.62
C LEU A 153 -14.49 -8.56 7.90
N ILE A 154 -13.98 -7.55 8.61
CA ILE A 154 -13.78 -6.21 8.05
C ILE A 154 -12.76 -6.18 6.91
N ASN A 155 -11.74 -7.03 6.99
CA ASN A 155 -10.71 -7.16 5.97
C ASN A 155 -11.07 -8.14 4.85
N GLY A 156 -12.31 -8.64 4.81
CA GLY A 156 -12.77 -9.59 3.78
C GLY A 156 -12.17 -10.99 3.85
N ALA A 157 -11.24 -11.26 4.77
CA ALA A 157 -10.64 -12.57 4.92
C ALA A 157 -11.69 -13.63 5.31
N CYS A 158 -11.38 -14.89 5.02
CA CYS A 158 -12.20 -16.06 5.36
C CYS A 158 -13.58 -16.09 4.68
N ASN A 159 -13.83 -15.23 3.70
CA ASN A 159 -15.02 -15.32 2.87
C ASN A 159 -15.04 -16.63 2.07
N ASN A 160 -13.93 -16.94 1.40
CA ASN A 160 -13.69 -18.26 0.84
C ASN A 160 -13.04 -19.16 1.90
N ARG A 161 -13.63 -20.34 2.16
CA ARG A 161 -13.20 -21.26 3.23
C ARG A 161 -11.93 -22.02 2.89
N ASP A 162 -11.73 -22.35 1.61
CA ASP A 162 -10.57 -23.10 1.12
C ASP A 162 -9.38 -22.17 0.86
N HIS A 163 -9.68 -20.92 0.48
CA HIS A 163 -8.70 -19.88 0.19
C HIS A 163 -8.99 -18.60 0.99
N PRO A 164 -8.66 -18.56 2.30
CA PRO A 164 -9.01 -17.47 3.20
C PRO A 164 -8.55 -16.05 2.83
N ARG A 165 -7.64 -15.90 1.86
CA ARG A 165 -7.13 -14.60 1.38
C ARG A 165 -7.86 -14.07 0.15
N TRP A 166 -8.67 -14.86 -0.53
CA TRP A 166 -9.32 -14.41 -1.76
C TRP A 166 -10.32 -13.30 -1.48
N GLY A 167 -10.06 -12.13 -2.07
CA GLY A 167 -10.86 -10.92 -1.88
C GLY A 167 -10.56 -10.15 -0.59
N ALA A 168 -9.59 -10.60 0.21
CA ALA A 168 -9.18 -9.88 1.41
C ALA A 168 -8.41 -8.59 1.06
N SER A 169 -8.55 -7.57 1.91
CA SER A 169 -7.80 -6.33 1.79
C SER A 169 -6.31 -6.53 2.01
N ASN A 170 -5.52 -5.60 1.48
CA ASN A 170 -4.07 -5.60 1.53
C ASN A 170 -3.42 -6.87 0.93
N THR A 171 -4.05 -7.41 -0.13
CA THR A 171 -3.53 -8.54 -0.91
C THR A 171 -3.22 -8.14 -2.35
N ALA A 172 -2.56 -9.01 -3.11
CA ALA A 172 -2.24 -8.74 -4.51
C ALA A 172 -3.50 -8.66 -5.38
N LEU A 173 -3.53 -7.68 -6.29
CA LEU A 173 -4.51 -7.67 -7.38
C LEU A 173 -4.40 -8.95 -8.21
N ALA A 174 -5.55 -9.48 -8.63
CA ALA A 174 -5.60 -10.63 -9.52
C ALA A 174 -4.97 -10.30 -10.89
N ARG A 175 -4.21 -11.25 -11.44
CA ARG A 175 -3.65 -11.17 -12.79
C ARG A 175 -4.44 -12.10 -13.70
N TRP A 176 -5.25 -11.55 -14.60
CA TRP A 176 -5.92 -12.35 -15.64
C TRP A 176 -4.97 -12.73 -16.77
N LEU A 177 -3.92 -11.93 -16.98
CA LEU A 177 -2.82 -12.19 -17.90
C LEU A 177 -1.48 -12.01 -17.17
N PRO A 178 -0.42 -12.69 -17.63
CA PRO A 178 0.94 -12.45 -17.11
C PRO A 178 1.32 -10.96 -17.20
N PRO A 179 1.98 -10.40 -16.17
CA PRO A 179 2.41 -9.01 -16.19
C PRO A 179 3.49 -8.77 -17.25
N ALA A 180 3.46 -7.59 -17.86
CA ALA A 180 4.35 -7.21 -18.95
C ALA A 180 5.25 -6.04 -18.54
N TYR A 181 6.34 -6.35 -17.84
CA TYR A 181 7.40 -5.39 -17.49
C TYR A 181 8.50 -5.34 -18.56
N GLU A 182 9.26 -4.25 -18.62
CA GLU A 182 10.38 -4.05 -19.56
C GLU A 182 11.52 -5.05 -19.31
N ASP A 183 11.79 -5.33 -18.04
CA ASP A 183 12.77 -6.31 -17.57
C ASP A 183 12.15 -7.68 -17.24
N GLY A 184 10.85 -7.86 -17.52
CA GLY A 184 10.08 -9.05 -17.15
C GLY A 184 9.81 -9.20 -15.64
N LEU A 185 10.24 -8.25 -14.79
CA LEU A 185 10.20 -8.38 -13.33
C LEU A 185 9.48 -7.22 -12.66
N SER A 186 9.97 -5.99 -12.78
CA SER A 186 9.40 -4.85 -12.08
C SER A 186 9.56 -3.52 -12.80
N GLN A 187 10.49 -3.38 -13.74
CA GLN A 187 10.72 -2.14 -14.46
C GLN A 187 9.54 -1.86 -15.40
N PRO A 188 8.79 -0.75 -15.23
CA PRO A 188 7.66 -0.44 -16.09
C PRO A 188 8.12 -0.20 -17.53
N ARG A 189 7.25 -0.51 -18.50
CA ARG A 189 7.55 -0.24 -19.90
C ARG A 189 7.73 1.25 -20.17
N GLY A 190 8.74 1.59 -20.97
CA GLY A 190 9.09 2.99 -21.24
C GLY A 190 10.02 3.59 -20.18
N TRP A 191 10.66 2.74 -19.37
CA TRP A 191 11.69 3.17 -18.43
C TRP A 191 12.99 3.49 -19.16
N ASP A 192 13.48 2.60 -20.01
CA ASP A 192 14.61 2.86 -20.90
C ASP A 192 14.10 3.41 -22.25
N PRO A 193 14.49 4.64 -22.65
CA PRO A 193 14.07 5.23 -23.92
C PRO A 193 14.62 4.50 -25.15
N SER A 194 15.64 3.66 -25.01
CA SER A 194 16.22 2.88 -26.12
C SER A 194 15.40 1.63 -26.46
N VAL A 195 14.59 1.13 -25.53
CA VAL A 195 13.81 -0.09 -25.70
C VAL A 195 12.65 0.12 -26.67
N ARG A 196 12.47 -0.86 -27.56
CA ARG A 196 11.39 -0.90 -28.56
C ARG A 196 10.46 -2.08 -28.29
N TYR A 197 9.18 -1.86 -28.47
CA TYR A 197 8.10 -2.82 -28.30
C TYR A 197 7.51 -3.08 -29.68
N ASN A 198 7.70 -4.28 -30.22
CA ASN A 198 7.30 -4.62 -31.60
C ASN A 198 7.88 -3.65 -32.64
N GLY A 199 9.15 -3.25 -32.47
CA GLY A 199 9.86 -2.37 -33.40
C GLY A 199 9.66 -0.86 -33.19
N VAL A 200 8.76 -0.45 -32.28
CA VAL A 200 8.46 0.98 -32.02
C VAL A 200 8.71 1.38 -30.57
N GLN A 201 9.03 2.66 -30.34
CA GLN A 201 9.07 3.22 -28.98
C GLN A 201 7.65 3.53 -28.49
N LEU A 202 7.41 3.39 -27.19
CA LEU A 202 6.15 3.82 -26.61
C LEU A 202 6.03 5.35 -26.66
N PRO A 203 4.85 5.89 -27.00
CA PRO A 203 4.64 7.33 -26.98
C PRO A 203 4.71 7.84 -25.53
N LEU A 204 5.11 9.11 -25.37
CA LEU A 204 5.00 9.77 -24.08
C LEU A 204 3.51 9.85 -23.69
N VAL A 205 3.17 9.43 -22.47
CA VAL A 205 1.78 9.41 -21.99
C VAL A 205 1.13 10.80 -22.10
N ARG A 206 1.92 11.86 -21.92
CA ARG A 206 1.44 13.23 -22.04
C ARG A 206 1.11 13.63 -23.48
N GLU A 207 1.84 13.12 -24.46
CA GLU A 207 1.52 13.34 -25.87
C GLU A 207 0.25 12.60 -26.29
N VAL A 208 -0.01 11.41 -25.71
CA VAL A 208 -1.28 10.71 -25.88
C VAL A 208 -2.42 11.54 -25.29
N THR A 209 -2.27 12.08 -24.08
CA THR A 209 -3.27 12.99 -23.48
C THR A 209 -3.56 14.18 -24.39
N ARG A 210 -2.51 14.88 -24.86
CA ARG A 210 -2.67 16.10 -25.66
C ARG A 210 -3.26 15.87 -27.04
N LYS A 211 -2.90 14.77 -27.71
CA LYS A 211 -3.28 14.52 -29.10
C LYS A 211 -4.54 13.70 -29.28
N ILE A 212 -4.92 12.90 -28.27
CA ILE A 212 -6.02 11.93 -28.39
C ILE A 212 -7.14 12.21 -27.37
N ILE A 213 -6.80 12.51 -26.12
CA ILE A 213 -7.78 12.58 -25.03
C ILE A 213 -8.32 14.00 -24.84
N TYR A 214 -7.47 15.02 -25.06
CA TYR A 214 -7.82 16.41 -24.81
C TYR A 214 -8.98 16.88 -25.71
N THR A 215 -9.96 17.53 -25.09
CA THR A 215 -11.06 18.23 -25.75
C THR A 215 -11.26 19.59 -25.06
N SER A 216 -11.75 20.59 -25.80
CA SER A 216 -12.13 21.86 -25.19
C SER A 216 -13.49 21.73 -24.50
N ASN A 217 -13.74 22.58 -23.48
CA ASN A 217 -15.00 22.54 -22.74
C ASN A 217 -16.21 22.84 -23.63
N GLU A 218 -16.03 23.66 -24.67
CA GLU A 218 -17.08 24.01 -25.63
C GLU A 218 -17.48 22.83 -26.53
N ALA A 219 -16.60 21.83 -26.67
CA ALA A 219 -16.87 20.62 -27.43
C ALA A 219 -17.45 19.49 -26.56
N VAL A 220 -17.53 19.67 -25.23
CA VAL A 220 -18.15 18.70 -24.33
C VAL A 220 -19.66 18.80 -24.46
N THR A 221 -20.32 17.67 -24.67
CA THR A 221 -21.78 17.57 -24.77
C THR A 221 -22.35 16.85 -23.55
N GLU A 222 -23.50 17.30 -23.09
CA GLU A 222 -24.26 16.62 -22.02
C GLU A 222 -24.80 15.27 -22.47
N ASP A 223 -24.95 14.35 -21.52
CA ASP A 223 -25.67 13.09 -21.74
C ASP A 223 -27.16 13.29 -21.41
N ASN A 224 -28.03 13.06 -22.40
CA ASN A 224 -29.48 13.25 -22.25
C ASN A 224 -30.20 12.02 -21.66
N LEU A 225 -29.48 10.92 -21.43
CA LEU A 225 -30.04 9.66 -20.92
C LEU A 225 -29.69 9.43 -19.45
N TYR A 226 -28.51 9.87 -19.01
CA TYR A 226 -28.03 9.61 -17.66
C TYR A 226 -27.76 10.90 -16.90
N SER A 227 -28.20 10.94 -15.64
CA SER A 227 -27.84 12.02 -14.71
C SER A 227 -26.45 11.79 -14.11
N ASP A 228 -25.81 12.87 -13.63
CA ASP A 228 -24.49 12.87 -12.97
C ASP A 228 -24.29 11.80 -11.88
N ILE A 229 -25.38 11.37 -11.21
CA ILE A 229 -25.30 10.34 -10.18
C ILE A 229 -24.68 9.03 -10.70
N ILE A 230 -24.77 8.73 -12.00
CA ILE A 230 -24.17 7.53 -12.58
C ILE A 230 -22.64 7.56 -12.46
N MET A 231 -22.03 8.72 -12.69
CA MET A 231 -20.59 8.93 -12.58
C MET A 231 -20.16 8.86 -11.11
N VAL A 232 -20.90 9.54 -10.23
CA VAL A 232 -20.62 9.57 -8.79
C VAL A 232 -20.75 8.17 -8.18
N TRP A 233 -21.79 7.41 -8.55
CA TRP A 233 -22.00 6.04 -8.10
C TRP A 233 -20.90 5.11 -8.62
N GLY A 234 -20.51 5.25 -9.89
CA GLY A 234 -19.40 4.49 -10.48
C GLY A 234 -18.09 4.69 -9.71
N GLN A 235 -17.72 5.94 -9.42
CA GLN A 235 -16.55 6.26 -8.60
C GLN A 235 -16.68 5.69 -7.18
N TYR A 236 -17.84 5.88 -6.56
CA TYR A 236 -18.08 5.41 -5.19
C TYR A 236 -17.96 3.87 -5.08
N ILE A 237 -18.44 3.13 -6.07
CA ILE A 237 -18.34 1.66 -6.11
C ILE A 237 -16.92 1.20 -6.48
N ASP A 238 -16.20 1.89 -7.37
CA ASP A 238 -14.76 1.64 -7.58
C ASP A 238 -14.00 1.70 -6.24
N HIS A 239 -14.35 2.70 -5.42
CA HIS A 239 -13.78 2.89 -4.10
C HIS A 239 -14.22 1.83 -3.06
N ASP A 240 -15.14 0.93 -3.39
CA ASP A 240 -15.52 -0.21 -2.54
C ASP A 240 -14.71 -1.47 -2.86
N ILE A 241 -14.21 -1.59 -4.11
CA ILE A 241 -13.60 -2.83 -4.60
C ILE A 241 -12.10 -2.73 -4.84
N ALA A 242 -11.57 -1.52 -5.07
CA ALA A 242 -10.18 -1.33 -5.45
C ALA A 242 -9.59 -0.02 -4.92
N PHE A 243 -8.41 -0.16 -4.33
CA PHE A 243 -7.50 0.94 -4.08
C PHE A 243 -6.08 0.45 -4.24
N THR A 244 -5.28 1.10 -5.08
CA THR A 244 -3.85 0.79 -5.18
C THR A 244 -3.04 1.93 -4.56
N PRO A 245 -2.59 1.77 -3.30
CA PRO A 245 -1.65 2.68 -2.65
C PRO A 245 -0.47 3.03 -3.55
N GLN A 246 -0.14 4.32 -3.60
CA GLN A 246 1.16 4.77 -4.10
C GLN A 246 2.20 4.72 -2.97
N SER A 247 3.46 4.62 -3.36
CA SER A 247 4.57 4.78 -2.42
C SER A 247 4.41 6.05 -1.58
N THR A 248 4.48 5.89 -0.27
CA THR A 248 4.38 7.03 0.64
C THR A 248 5.63 7.89 0.66
N SER A 249 6.75 7.34 0.19
CA SER A 249 7.95 8.12 -0.02
C SER A 249 7.79 9.04 -1.24
N ARG A 250 8.05 10.33 -1.05
CA ARG A 250 8.15 11.30 -2.14
C ARG A 250 9.57 11.57 -2.60
N THR A 251 10.54 10.93 -1.97
CA THR A 251 11.95 10.98 -2.36
C THR A 251 12.40 9.63 -2.88
N THR A 252 13.38 9.64 -3.77
CA THR A 252 14.05 8.43 -4.23
C THR A 252 14.65 7.69 -3.03
N PHE A 253 14.52 6.37 -2.98
CA PHE A 253 15.02 5.61 -1.83
C PHE A 253 16.56 5.62 -1.71
N LEU A 254 17.28 5.62 -2.83
CA LEU A 254 18.74 5.55 -2.84
C LEU A 254 19.43 6.90 -2.66
N THR A 255 19.00 7.92 -3.38
CA THR A 255 19.70 9.23 -3.42
C THR A 255 19.04 10.29 -2.55
N GLY A 256 17.82 10.03 -2.03
CA GLY A 256 17.07 10.98 -1.22
C GLY A 256 16.57 12.22 -1.98
N ILE A 257 16.66 12.24 -3.32
CA ILE A 257 16.19 13.35 -4.15
C ILE A 257 14.66 13.35 -4.19
N GLU A 258 14.04 14.52 -4.06
CA GLU A 258 12.59 14.72 -4.20
C GLU A 258 12.14 14.42 -5.63
N CYS A 259 11.15 13.54 -5.81
CA CYS A 259 10.62 13.22 -7.15
C CYS A 259 10.01 14.44 -7.87
N GLN A 260 9.67 15.50 -7.13
CA GLN A 260 9.14 16.74 -7.70
C GLN A 260 10.23 17.67 -8.25
N THR A 261 11.49 17.46 -7.88
CA THR A 261 12.61 18.29 -8.29
C THR A 261 13.52 17.59 -9.30
N THR A 262 13.18 16.36 -9.70
CA THR A 262 13.96 15.57 -10.66
C THR A 262 13.06 14.89 -11.68
N CYS A 263 13.55 14.81 -12.91
CA CYS A 263 12.94 14.01 -13.97
C CYS A 263 13.66 12.66 -14.17
N GLU A 264 14.56 12.30 -13.24
CA GLU A 264 15.21 11.00 -13.24
C GLU A 264 14.23 9.90 -12.82
N LYS A 265 14.36 8.75 -13.49
CA LYS A 265 13.60 7.55 -13.17
C LYS A 265 14.37 6.77 -12.11
N GLN A 266 13.91 6.84 -10.87
CA GLN A 266 14.50 6.11 -9.74
C GLN A 266 13.42 5.84 -8.70
N ASN A 267 13.30 4.60 -8.22
CA ASN A 267 12.24 4.21 -7.30
C ASN A 267 12.16 5.14 -6.07
N PRO A 268 10.95 5.61 -5.70
CA PRO A 268 9.64 5.30 -6.29
C PRO A 268 9.22 6.24 -7.45
N CYS A 269 10.06 7.19 -7.86
CA CYS A 269 9.80 8.17 -8.91
C CYS A 269 9.77 7.52 -10.30
N PHE A 270 8.72 7.79 -11.06
CA PHE A 270 8.62 7.47 -12.49
C PHE A 270 7.97 8.64 -13.25
N PRO A 271 8.69 9.77 -13.40
CA PRO A 271 8.12 11.04 -13.84
C PRO A 271 7.57 10.98 -15.27
N ILE A 272 6.48 11.70 -15.49
CA ILE A 272 5.82 11.83 -16.79
C ILE A 272 6.51 12.95 -17.56
N LYS A 273 7.29 12.60 -18.58
CA LYS A 273 7.99 13.57 -19.42
C LYS A 273 7.00 14.48 -20.17
N VAL A 274 7.29 15.78 -20.14
CA VAL A 274 6.54 16.82 -20.83
C VAL A 274 7.35 17.28 -22.05
N THR A 275 6.67 17.76 -23.10
CA THR A 275 7.30 18.34 -24.29
C THR A 275 7.13 19.84 -24.28
N THR A 276 7.99 20.58 -25.00
CA THR A 276 7.92 22.05 -25.09
C THR A 276 6.62 22.57 -25.69
N ASN A 277 5.87 21.73 -26.40
CA ASN A 277 4.59 22.09 -27.00
C ASN A 277 3.42 22.01 -26.01
N ASP A 278 3.64 21.49 -24.80
CA ASP A 278 2.61 21.34 -23.77
C ASP A 278 2.33 22.65 -23.03
N THR A 279 1.27 23.34 -23.45
CA THR A 279 0.84 24.59 -22.82
C THR A 279 0.24 24.40 -21.43
N LEU A 280 -0.30 23.22 -21.13
CA LEU A 280 -0.94 22.89 -19.86
C LEU A 280 0.07 22.55 -18.76
N SER A 281 1.32 22.33 -19.13
CA SER A 281 2.44 22.06 -18.21
C SER A 281 3.63 22.97 -18.50
N ALA A 282 3.34 24.20 -18.94
CA ALA A 282 4.34 25.18 -19.32
C ALA A 282 5.32 25.44 -18.17
N GLY A 283 6.62 25.39 -18.48
CA GLY A 283 7.70 25.58 -17.51
C GLY A 283 8.10 24.33 -16.71
N MET A 284 7.50 23.17 -17.00
CA MET A 284 7.89 21.89 -16.39
C MET A 284 8.53 20.96 -17.42
N ASP A 285 9.66 20.34 -17.07
CA ASP A 285 10.28 19.29 -17.89
C ASP A 285 9.58 17.92 -17.73
N CYS A 286 8.94 17.71 -16.57
CA CYS A 286 8.15 16.53 -16.28
C CYS A 286 7.12 16.80 -15.18
N LEU A 287 6.10 15.95 -15.12
CA LEU A 287 5.16 15.88 -14.00
C LEU A 287 5.60 14.76 -13.03
N PRO A 288 5.56 15.00 -11.71
CA PRO A 288 5.90 13.99 -10.73
C PRO A 288 4.89 12.85 -10.77
N PHE A 289 5.38 11.62 -10.72
CA PHE A 289 4.56 10.42 -10.64
C PHE A 289 5.28 9.38 -9.79
N TYR A 290 4.53 8.73 -8.92
CA TYR A 290 5.03 7.77 -7.95
C TYR A 290 4.46 6.40 -8.28
N ARG A 291 5.34 5.39 -8.27
CA ARG A 291 4.94 4.01 -8.52
C ARG A 291 4.03 3.50 -7.39
N SER A 292 3.07 2.66 -7.75
CA SER A 292 2.25 1.91 -6.81
C SER A 292 3.10 1.02 -5.92
N SER A 293 2.74 0.91 -4.64
CA SER A 293 3.44 0.05 -3.69
C SER A 293 3.30 -1.44 -4.08
N PRO A 294 4.34 -2.25 -3.85
CA PRO A 294 4.32 -3.66 -4.19
C PRO A 294 3.64 -4.49 -3.10
N VAL A 295 3.36 -5.76 -3.39
CA VAL A 295 3.12 -6.79 -2.37
C VAL A 295 4.45 -7.46 -1.99
N CYS A 296 4.62 -7.75 -0.70
CA CYS A 296 5.76 -8.48 -0.15
C CYS A 296 6.08 -9.75 -0.98
N GLY A 297 7.37 -9.98 -1.25
CA GLY A 297 7.85 -11.18 -1.96
C GLY A 297 7.69 -11.18 -3.49
N THR A 298 7.30 -10.06 -4.11
CA THR A 298 7.16 -9.92 -5.57
C THR A 298 8.15 -8.90 -6.17
N GLY A 299 8.34 -8.88 -7.49
CA GLY A 299 9.16 -7.88 -8.20
C GLY A 299 10.53 -8.37 -8.62
N GLY A 300 11.55 -7.50 -8.62
CA GLY A 300 12.96 -7.80 -8.99
C GLY A 300 13.64 -8.88 -8.12
N HIS A 301 12.85 -9.55 -7.30
CA HIS A 301 13.18 -10.38 -6.16
C HIS A 301 12.32 -11.64 -6.09
N GLY A 302 11.37 -11.84 -7.01
CA GLY A 302 10.54 -13.05 -7.07
C GLY A 302 11.33 -14.35 -7.24
N ILE A 303 12.53 -14.24 -7.81
CA ILE A 303 13.53 -15.31 -7.98
C ILE A 303 14.00 -15.88 -6.63
N LEU A 304 13.84 -15.11 -5.54
CA LEU A 304 14.42 -15.44 -4.25
C LEU A 304 13.44 -16.15 -3.31
N PHE A 305 12.11 -16.07 -3.50
CA PHE A 305 11.10 -16.58 -2.57
C PHE A 305 10.55 -18.00 -2.87
N GLY A 306 11.11 -18.73 -3.85
CA GLY A 306 10.71 -20.11 -4.14
C GLY A 306 11.09 -20.58 -5.54
N ASN A 307 11.02 -21.90 -5.74
CA ASN A 307 11.42 -22.72 -6.90
C ASN A 307 11.78 -21.95 -8.19
N LEU A 308 13.01 -22.13 -8.68
CA LEU A 308 13.63 -21.52 -9.89
C LEU A 308 12.77 -21.52 -11.17
N SER A 309 11.65 -22.25 -11.18
CA SER A 309 10.75 -22.42 -12.32
C SER A 309 9.74 -21.28 -12.52
N VAL A 310 9.55 -20.36 -11.57
CA VAL A 310 8.55 -19.28 -11.69
C VAL A 310 9.10 -17.94 -11.23
N LEU A 311 9.45 -17.07 -12.19
CA LEU A 311 9.59 -15.64 -11.94
C LEU A 311 8.34 -15.15 -11.19
N ASN A 312 8.50 -14.36 -10.12
CA ASN A 312 7.38 -13.72 -9.43
C ASN A 312 7.45 -12.18 -9.63
N PRO A 313 6.99 -11.67 -10.79
CA PRO A 313 7.05 -10.25 -11.12
C PRO A 313 6.24 -9.40 -10.14
N ARG A 314 6.48 -8.09 -10.15
CA ARG A 314 5.89 -7.13 -9.20
C ARG A 314 4.37 -7.23 -9.23
N GLN A 315 3.76 -7.45 -8.07
CA GLN A 315 2.32 -7.34 -7.89
C GLN A 315 2.01 -6.08 -7.13
N GLN A 316 0.91 -5.42 -7.50
CA GLN A 316 0.41 -4.24 -6.80
C GLN A 316 -0.61 -4.68 -5.76
N ILE A 317 -0.62 -3.97 -4.64
CA ILE A 317 -1.55 -4.23 -3.54
C ILE A 317 -2.92 -3.61 -3.84
N ASN A 318 -3.99 -4.34 -3.51
CA ASN A 318 -5.31 -3.78 -3.29
C ASN A 318 -5.48 -3.51 -1.80
N GLY A 319 -5.55 -2.25 -1.40
CA GLY A 319 -5.74 -1.84 0.01
C GLY A 319 -7.16 -2.09 0.54
N LEU A 320 -8.10 -2.48 -0.32
CA LEU A 320 -9.51 -2.70 0.03
C LEU A 320 -9.92 -4.16 -0.15
N THR A 321 -11.06 -4.53 0.46
CA THR A 321 -11.75 -5.77 0.13
C THR A 321 -12.15 -5.77 -1.34
N SER A 322 -12.20 -6.94 -1.98
CA SER A 322 -12.65 -7.03 -3.39
C SER A 322 -14.16 -7.25 -3.51
N PHE A 323 -14.88 -7.24 -2.38
CA PHE A 323 -16.32 -7.49 -2.34
C PHE A 323 -17.08 -6.17 -2.37
N LEU A 324 -18.29 -6.17 -2.92
CA LEU A 324 -19.27 -5.11 -2.67
C LEU A 324 -19.82 -5.29 -1.26
N ASP A 325 -19.14 -4.73 -0.26
CA ASP A 325 -19.47 -4.89 1.16
C ASP A 325 -19.53 -3.57 1.95
N ALA A 326 -19.57 -2.44 1.23
CA ALA A 326 -19.62 -1.09 1.81
C ALA A 326 -18.41 -0.76 2.67
N SER A 327 -17.23 -1.28 2.29
CA SER A 327 -15.93 -0.91 2.85
C SER A 327 -15.66 0.60 2.73
N THR A 328 -16.27 1.31 1.78
CA THR A 328 -16.27 2.79 1.72
C THR A 328 -16.86 3.46 2.97
N VAL A 329 -17.74 2.77 3.70
CA VAL A 329 -18.40 3.24 4.93
C VAL A 329 -17.69 2.69 6.16
N TYR A 330 -17.34 1.40 6.15
CA TYR A 330 -16.87 0.68 7.35
C TYR A 330 -15.35 0.55 7.44
N GLY A 331 -14.68 0.74 6.31
CA GLY A 331 -13.25 0.52 6.14
C GLY A 331 -12.89 -0.93 5.86
N SER A 332 -11.62 -1.14 5.53
CA SER A 332 -11.07 -2.44 5.12
C SER A 332 -10.06 -3.03 6.12
N THR A 333 -9.87 -2.38 7.27
CA THR A 333 -8.97 -2.84 8.33
C THR A 333 -9.61 -2.65 9.72
N PRO A 334 -9.24 -3.49 10.72
CA PRO A 334 -9.77 -3.34 12.07
C PRO A 334 -9.41 -1.99 12.71
N ALA A 335 -8.27 -1.40 12.36
CA ALA A 335 -7.88 -0.08 12.89
C ALA A 335 -8.87 1.02 12.48
N ILE A 336 -9.19 1.13 11.20
CA ILE A 336 -10.11 2.17 10.71
C ILE A 336 -11.57 1.89 11.13
N GLU A 337 -12.00 0.63 11.17
CA GLU A 337 -13.33 0.25 11.66
C GLU A 337 -13.55 0.74 13.09
N ASN A 338 -12.64 0.42 14.00
CA ASN A 338 -12.71 0.86 15.39
C ASN A 338 -12.70 2.39 15.51
N LYS A 339 -11.99 3.06 14.61
CA LYS A 339 -11.90 4.52 14.59
C LYS A 339 -13.20 5.17 14.15
N LEU A 340 -13.90 4.60 13.17
CA LEU A 340 -15.15 5.10 12.61
C LEU A 340 -16.35 4.81 13.52
N ARG A 341 -16.28 3.79 14.37
CA ARG A 341 -17.39 3.39 15.25
C ARG A 341 -17.51 4.29 16.48
N ASN A 342 -18.73 4.63 16.86
CA ASN A 342 -19.02 5.25 18.15
C ASN A 342 -19.09 4.17 19.24
N LEU A 343 -17.93 3.84 19.82
CA LEU A 343 -17.79 2.80 20.83
C LEU A 343 -18.32 3.18 22.23
N THR A 344 -18.66 4.45 22.47
CA THR A 344 -19.25 4.88 23.74
C THR A 344 -20.76 4.72 23.79
N SER A 345 -21.42 4.70 22.62
CA SER A 345 -22.86 4.49 22.50
C SER A 345 -23.22 2.99 22.56
N LYS A 346 -24.35 2.69 23.21
CA LYS A 346 -24.95 1.34 23.22
C LYS A 346 -25.81 1.07 21.98
N GLU A 347 -25.89 2.01 21.06
CA GLU A 347 -26.77 1.96 19.88
C GLU A 347 -26.07 1.43 18.62
N GLY A 348 -24.76 1.13 18.68
CA GLY A 348 -24.03 0.58 17.54
C GLY A 348 -23.82 1.55 16.38
N LEU A 349 -23.70 2.85 16.68
CA LEU A 349 -23.57 3.92 15.67
C LEU A 349 -22.14 4.07 15.12
N LEU A 350 -22.04 4.74 13.98
CA LEU A 350 -20.81 5.37 13.51
C LEU A 350 -20.63 6.76 14.15
N LYS A 351 -19.37 7.20 14.27
CA LYS A 351 -19.03 8.56 14.70
C LYS A 351 -19.48 9.58 13.65
N VAL A 352 -19.80 10.76 14.13
CA VAL A 352 -20.27 11.89 13.33
C VAL A 352 -19.42 13.12 13.63
N ASN A 353 -19.55 14.14 12.79
CA ASN A 353 -18.92 15.43 13.06
C ASN A 353 -19.49 16.05 14.34
N ASN A 354 -18.61 16.46 15.25
CA ASN A 354 -19.03 17.09 16.51
C ASN A 354 -19.24 18.59 16.37
N LYS A 355 -18.77 19.21 15.28
CA LYS A 355 -18.72 20.67 15.13
C LYS A 355 -19.74 21.20 14.13
N TYR A 356 -19.98 20.48 13.05
CA TYR A 356 -20.84 20.92 11.96
C TYR A 356 -21.98 19.93 11.70
N TYR A 357 -23.14 20.49 11.35
CA TYR A 357 -24.35 19.75 10.99
C TYR A 357 -25.02 20.44 9.79
N ASP A 358 -25.71 19.65 8.98
CA ASP A 358 -26.56 20.13 7.88
C ASP A 358 -28.02 20.07 8.31
N ASN A 359 -28.55 21.20 8.80
CA ASN A 359 -29.94 21.28 9.25
C ASN A 359 -30.31 20.14 10.22
N HIS A 360 -29.48 19.95 11.26
CA HIS A 360 -29.55 18.86 12.25
C HIS A 360 -29.20 17.45 11.73
N ARG A 361 -28.78 17.30 10.47
CA ARG A 361 -28.29 16.04 9.92
C ARG A 361 -26.78 15.93 10.06
N GLU A 362 -26.33 14.72 10.28
CA GLU A 362 -24.94 14.37 10.61
C GLU A 362 -24.01 14.57 9.41
N TYR A 363 -22.81 15.09 9.66
CA TYR A 363 -21.70 15.01 8.71
C TYR A 363 -20.72 13.91 9.14
N LEU A 364 -19.84 13.50 8.22
CA LEU A 364 -18.69 12.66 8.54
C LEU A 364 -17.75 13.37 9.54
N PRO A 365 -17.10 12.61 10.44
CA PRO A 365 -16.07 13.17 11.31
C PRO A 365 -14.88 13.67 10.47
N PHE A 366 -14.08 14.61 11.01
CA PHE A 366 -12.83 15.02 10.38
C PHE A 366 -11.71 14.01 10.62
N THR A 367 -10.73 13.99 9.70
CA THR A 367 -9.50 13.21 9.88
C THR A 367 -8.63 13.75 11.01
N ASP A 368 -7.90 12.85 11.68
CA ASP A 368 -6.95 13.22 12.74
C ASP A 368 -5.61 13.72 12.17
N ARG A 369 -5.35 13.49 10.87
CA ARG A 369 -4.12 13.96 10.20
C ARG A 369 -4.28 15.42 9.79
N ILE A 370 -3.86 16.31 10.69
CA ILE A 370 -3.98 17.77 10.55
C ILE A 370 -2.58 18.40 10.39
N PRO A 371 -2.40 19.37 9.48
CA PRO A 371 -3.37 19.84 8.49
C PRO A 371 -3.59 18.78 7.40
N SER A 372 -4.85 18.50 7.09
CA SER A 372 -5.22 17.68 5.93
C SER A 372 -5.14 18.52 4.66
N PRO A 373 -5.03 17.93 3.47
CA PRO A 373 -4.82 18.72 2.24
C PRO A 373 -6.12 19.23 1.63
N CYS A 374 -7.27 19.09 2.29
CA CYS A 374 -8.52 19.62 1.75
C CYS A 374 -8.38 21.12 1.42
N ALA A 375 -8.91 21.48 0.26
CA ALA A 375 -8.84 22.85 -0.24
C ALA A 375 -9.53 23.78 0.76
N GLN A 376 -8.89 24.91 1.06
CA GLN A 376 -9.45 25.94 1.93
C GLN A 376 -9.99 27.07 1.05
N ASP A 377 -11.10 27.66 1.48
CA ASP A 377 -11.62 28.88 0.86
C ASP A 377 -10.67 30.05 1.16
N SER A 378 -10.09 30.64 0.11
CA SER A 378 -9.19 31.78 0.22
C SER A 378 -9.88 33.06 0.68
N ASN A 379 -11.22 33.13 0.55
CA ASN A 379 -12.03 34.28 0.95
C ASN A 379 -12.63 34.12 2.35
N ALA A 380 -12.44 32.97 3.01
CA ALA A 380 -12.85 32.79 4.39
C ALA A 380 -11.95 33.61 5.33
N SER A 381 -12.53 34.63 5.98
CA SER A 381 -11.87 35.51 6.94
C SER A 381 -11.30 34.72 8.13
N GLU A 382 -9.96 34.62 8.28
CA GLU A 382 -9.23 33.92 9.38
C GLU A 382 -10.02 32.76 10.05
N GLY A 383 -10.74 32.00 9.22
CA GLY A 383 -11.77 31.08 9.68
C GLY A 383 -11.13 29.79 10.15
N GLU A 384 -11.84 29.06 10.99
CA GLU A 384 -11.37 27.76 11.44
C GLU A 384 -11.23 26.80 10.24
N ARG A 385 -10.02 26.27 10.06
CA ARG A 385 -9.65 25.37 8.96
C ARG A 385 -10.63 24.21 8.83
N ILE A 386 -11.06 23.91 7.60
CA ILE A 386 -11.92 22.76 7.31
C ILE A 386 -11.06 21.58 6.90
N GLU A 387 -11.05 20.54 7.71
CA GLU A 387 -10.28 19.33 7.43
C GLU A 387 -11.06 18.36 6.54
N CYS A 388 -10.34 17.44 5.90
CA CYS A 388 -10.95 16.35 5.14
C CYS A 388 -11.79 15.45 6.04
N PHE A 389 -12.84 14.88 5.46
CA PHE A 389 -13.67 13.89 6.13
C PHE A 389 -12.93 12.57 6.28
N MET A 390 -13.25 11.87 7.37
CA MET A 390 -12.85 10.51 7.64
C MET A 390 -14.03 9.58 7.34
N ALA A 391 -13.79 8.59 6.49
CA ALA A 391 -14.73 7.53 6.13
C ALA A 391 -13.98 6.19 6.06
N GLY A 392 -14.65 5.13 5.59
CA GLY A 392 -14.03 3.83 5.37
C GLY A 392 -12.95 3.84 4.29
N ASP A 393 -13.07 4.74 3.31
CA ASP A 393 -12.08 4.97 2.25
C ASP A 393 -11.42 6.37 2.39
N SER A 394 -10.11 6.43 2.15
CA SER A 394 -9.31 7.65 2.35
C SER A 394 -9.54 8.72 1.28
N ARG A 395 -10.20 8.37 0.17
CA ARG A 395 -10.50 9.28 -0.95
C ARG A 395 -11.88 9.93 -0.82
N SER A 396 -12.59 9.72 0.29
CA SER A 396 -13.94 10.26 0.50
C SER A 396 -14.09 11.78 0.31
N SER A 397 -13.00 12.55 0.41
CA SER A 397 -12.97 14.00 0.21
C SER A 397 -12.31 14.45 -1.10
N GLU A 398 -12.12 13.55 -2.07
CA GLU A 398 -11.50 13.88 -3.37
C GLU A 398 -12.31 14.91 -4.16
N VAL A 399 -13.64 14.72 -4.18
CA VAL A 399 -14.61 15.67 -4.76
C VAL A 399 -15.84 15.78 -3.86
N THR A 400 -16.56 16.90 -3.95
CA THR A 400 -17.69 17.20 -3.07
C THR A 400 -18.88 16.25 -3.25
N SER A 401 -19.14 15.81 -4.48
CA SER A 401 -20.20 14.83 -4.78
C SER A 401 -19.94 13.47 -4.12
N LEU A 402 -18.68 13.02 -4.11
CA LEU A 402 -18.25 11.80 -3.43
C LEU A 402 -18.40 11.94 -1.91
N ALA A 403 -17.98 13.06 -1.33
CA ALA A 403 -18.15 13.35 0.09
C ALA A 403 -19.64 13.35 0.52
N ALA A 404 -20.52 13.87 -0.33
CA ALA A 404 -21.96 13.82 -0.14
C ALA A 404 -22.48 12.37 -0.15
N MET A 405 -22.01 11.53 -1.07
CA MET A 405 -22.36 10.10 -1.13
C MET A 405 -21.93 9.36 0.15
N HIS A 406 -20.69 9.54 0.61
CA HIS A 406 -20.24 8.95 1.88
C HIS A 406 -21.08 9.43 3.07
N THR A 407 -21.46 10.71 3.09
CA THR A 407 -22.31 11.28 4.15
C THR A 407 -23.71 10.65 4.14
N LEU A 408 -24.28 10.39 2.96
CA LEU A 408 -25.57 9.72 2.81
C LEU A 408 -25.53 8.32 3.45
N TRP A 409 -24.49 7.53 3.16
CA TRP A 409 -24.39 6.17 3.68
C TRP A 409 -24.05 6.10 5.18
N LEU A 410 -23.29 7.07 5.71
CA LEU A 410 -23.15 7.27 7.16
C LEU A 410 -24.52 7.47 7.82
N ARG A 411 -25.31 8.41 7.28
CA ARG A 411 -26.66 8.72 7.79
C ARG A 411 -27.56 7.50 7.72
N GLU A 412 -27.49 6.73 6.63
CA GLU A 412 -28.30 5.52 6.46
C GLU A 412 -27.93 4.43 7.47
N HIS A 413 -26.63 4.21 7.73
CA HIS A 413 -26.21 3.31 8.80
C HIS A 413 -26.78 3.73 10.15
N ASN A 414 -26.62 5.01 10.54
CA ASN A 414 -27.10 5.49 11.83
C ASN A 414 -28.63 5.47 11.93
N ARG A 415 -29.35 5.70 10.83
CA ARG A 415 -30.81 5.54 10.76
C ARG A 415 -31.24 4.10 11.01
N LEU A 416 -30.59 3.13 10.34
CA LEU A 416 -30.84 1.71 10.51
C LEU A 416 -30.49 1.23 11.92
N ALA A 417 -29.33 1.60 12.45
CA ALA A 417 -28.88 1.22 13.79
C ALA A 417 -29.87 1.67 14.88
N ARG A 418 -30.32 2.94 14.84
CA ARG A 418 -31.35 3.45 15.76
C ARG A 418 -32.66 2.68 15.65
N ALA A 419 -33.14 2.45 14.43
CA ALA A 419 -34.38 1.69 14.20
C ALA A 419 -34.27 0.25 14.72
N LEU A 420 -33.17 -0.44 14.43
CA LEU A 420 -32.92 -1.81 14.88
C LEU A 420 -32.82 -1.89 16.40
N LYS A 421 -32.17 -0.92 17.05
CA LYS A 421 -32.06 -0.85 18.51
C LYS A 421 -33.41 -0.59 19.17
N ASN A 422 -34.26 0.24 18.58
CA ASN A 422 -35.61 0.50 19.07
C ASN A 422 -36.50 -0.74 19.01
N ILE A 423 -36.42 -1.51 17.91
CA ILE A 423 -37.19 -2.75 17.74
C ILE A 423 -36.61 -3.87 18.63
N ASN A 424 -35.29 -3.94 18.74
CA ASN A 424 -34.55 -4.98 19.47
C ASN A 424 -33.76 -4.38 20.63
N SER A 425 -34.45 -3.90 21.67
CA SER A 425 -33.82 -3.25 22.82
C SER A 425 -32.77 -4.11 23.53
N HIS A 426 -32.91 -5.43 23.47
CA HIS A 426 -32.00 -6.43 24.04
C HIS A 426 -30.69 -6.62 23.26
N TRP A 427 -30.59 -6.15 22.01
CA TRP A 427 -29.37 -6.31 21.21
C TRP A 427 -28.21 -5.49 21.76
N THR A 428 -27.01 -6.07 21.74
CA THR A 428 -25.76 -5.35 22.05
C THR A 428 -25.44 -4.35 20.93
N ALA A 429 -24.63 -3.33 21.25
CA ALA A 429 -24.14 -2.37 20.25
C ALA A 429 -23.43 -3.06 19.07
N GLU A 430 -22.67 -4.13 19.34
CA GLU A 430 -22.02 -4.94 18.31
C GLU A 430 -23.03 -5.60 17.37
N THR A 431 -24.10 -6.20 17.92
CA THR A 431 -25.14 -6.84 17.11
C THR A 431 -25.85 -5.82 16.22
N VAL A 432 -26.21 -4.65 16.77
CA VAL A 432 -26.84 -3.57 16.00
C VAL A 432 -25.94 -3.07 14.88
N TYR A 433 -24.66 -2.81 15.19
CA TYR A 433 -23.67 -2.38 14.20
C TYR A 433 -23.54 -3.39 13.05
N GLN A 434 -23.37 -4.68 13.36
CA GLN A 434 -23.18 -5.71 12.33
C GLN A 434 -24.44 -5.94 11.48
N GLU A 435 -25.64 -5.88 12.06
CA GLU A 435 -26.88 -6.00 11.29
C GLU A 435 -27.11 -4.77 10.39
N ALA A 436 -26.87 -3.55 10.89
CA ALA A 436 -26.93 -2.35 10.07
C ALA A 436 -25.89 -2.40 8.93
N ARG A 437 -24.65 -2.80 9.23
CA ARG A 437 -23.58 -3.02 8.25
C ARG A 437 -23.98 -4.02 7.17
N LYS A 438 -24.57 -5.15 7.58
CA LYS A 438 -25.06 -6.18 6.65
C LYS A 438 -26.14 -5.66 5.71
N ILE A 439 -27.09 -4.86 6.20
CA ILE A 439 -28.15 -4.26 5.38
C ILE A 439 -27.55 -3.25 4.40
N VAL A 440 -26.68 -2.35 4.87
CA VAL A 440 -26.04 -1.35 3.99
C VAL A 440 -25.21 -2.02 2.89
N GLY A 441 -24.44 -3.07 3.20
CA GLY A 441 -23.73 -3.84 2.19
C GLY A 441 -24.66 -4.49 1.16
N ALA A 442 -25.82 -5.00 1.59
CA ALA A 442 -26.83 -5.51 0.67
C ALA A 442 -27.43 -4.39 -0.22
N LEU A 443 -27.64 -3.19 0.31
CA LEU A 443 -28.10 -2.03 -0.47
C LEU A 443 -27.08 -1.63 -1.55
N HIS A 444 -25.78 -1.70 -1.25
CA HIS A 444 -24.72 -1.46 -2.24
C HIS A 444 -24.77 -2.49 -3.36
N GLN A 445 -24.91 -3.78 -3.01
CA GLN A 445 -25.03 -4.87 -3.98
C GLN A 445 -26.26 -4.70 -4.88
N VAL A 446 -27.42 -4.40 -4.31
CA VAL A 446 -28.66 -4.21 -5.07
C VAL A 446 -28.57 -2.98 -5.97
N GLY A 447 -28.11 -1.84 -5.45
CA GLY A 447 -27.95 -0.63 -6.23
C GLY A 447 -26.97 -0.80 -7.40
N CYS A 448 -25.86 -1.49 -7.18
CA CYS A 448 -24.88 -1.77 -8.23
C CYS A 448 -25.41 -2.75 -9.29
N LEU A 449 -25.96 -3.90 -8.89
CA LEU A 449 -26.33 -4.98 -9.81
C LEU A 449 -27.64 -4.77 -10.56
N PHE A 450 -28.57 -3.97 -10.03
CA PHE A 450 -29.90 -3.80 -10.63
C PHE A 450 -30.17 -2.41 -11.19
N ALA A 451 -29.39 -1.41 -10.81
CA ALA A 451 -29.62 -0.02 -11.22
C ALA A 451 -28.42 0.65 -11.89
N TYR A 452 -27.22 0.05 -11.85
CA TYR A 452 -26.01 0.62 -12.43
C TYR A 452 -25.43 -0.22 -13.58
N LEU A 453 -25.14 -1.51 -13.31
CA LEU A 453 -24.78 -2.50 -14.34
C LEU A 453 -26.02 -2.97 -15.11
#